data_AF-A0A1G7XS67-F1
#
_entry.id   AF-A0A1G7XS67-F1
#
_cell.length_a   1.000
_cell.length_b   1.000
_cell.length_c   1.000
_cell.angle_alpha   90.00
_cell.angle_beta   90.00
_cell.angle_gamma   90.00
#
_symmetry.space_group_name_H-M   'P 1'
#
loop_
_entity.id
_entity.type
_entity.pdbx_description
1 polymer ?
#
loop_
_entity_poly.entity_id
_entity_poly.type
_entity_poly.pdbx_seq_one_letter_code
_entity_poly.pdbx_strand_id
1 'polypeptide(L)'
;MSFRFIKAGMLLAAVMTLTSQVDTFAQKAEKGFKSIFDGKTLKGWDGDPKYWRVENGSLVGEITPETLLKTNSFIIWRGGEPGDFELKGSFKIAAAGNSGINYRSEQLTDVPFALKGYQADIDGKNNYTGQNYEERKRTTLAYRGQKTVIKEYTGEKTPEGVRKNVAKNAWTGFEVVGSLGSSDSLKTLIKSEEWNTFHLVVKGNHLQHYINDVLMSDVTDNDTVNGAKKGLLGVQVHVGPPMKVEYKDLRIKQ
;
A
#
# COMPACT_ATOMS: atom_id res chain seq x y z
N MET A 1 -13.59 -39.39 -76.63
CA MET A 1 -13.41 -37.92 -76.51
C MET A 1 -14.20 -37.45 -75.29
N SER A 2 -13.55 -37.24 -74.15
CA SER A 2 -13.25 -35.91 -73.55
C SER A 2 -14.52 -35.07 -73.32
N PHE A 3 -14.87 -34.60 -72.12
CA PHE A 3 -14.06 -33.96 -71.08
C PHE A 3 -14.64 -34.18 -69.66
N ARG A 4 -13.74 -34.28 -68.67
CA ARG A 4 -14.03 -34.15 -67.24
C ARG A 4 -14.17 -32.66 -66.89
N PHE A 5 -15.25 -32.27 -66.21
CA PHE A 5 -15.33 -30.99 -65.50
C PHE A 5 -15.32 -31.24 -63.99
N ILE A 6 -14.23 -30.81 -63.36
CA ILE A 6 -14.04 -30.74 -61.91
C ILE A 6 -14.78 -29.48 -61.44
N LYS A 7 -15.82 -29.63 -60.62
CA LYS A 7 -16.40 -28.51 -59.87
C LYS A 7 -15.57 -28.28 -58.62
N ALA A 8 -14.80 -27.19 -58.61
CA ALA A 8 -14.12 -26.68 -57.43
C ALA A 8 -15.16 -26.16 -56.42
N GLY A 9 -15.13 -26.71 -55.20
CA GLY A 9 -15.91 -26.20 -54.08
C GLY A 9 -15.27 -24.93 -53.52
N MET A 10 -16.01 -23.83 -53.52
CA MET A 10 -15.67 -22.62 -52.76
C MET A 10 -15.90 -22.90 -51.28
N LEU A 11 -14.82 -23.05 -50.51
CA LEU A 11 -14.87 -23.07 -49.05
C LEU A 11 -14.97 -21.61 -48.58
N LEU A 12 -16.14 -21.20 -48.09
CA LEU A 12 -16.35 -19.89 -47.49
C LEU A 12 -15.71 -19.91 -46.09
N ALA A 13 -14.53 -19.31 -45.94
CA ALA A 13 -13.90 -19.13 -44.63
C ALA A 13 -14.66 -18.05 -43.85
N ALA A 14 -15.43 -18.46 -42.83
CA ALA A 14 -16.03 -17.54 -41.88
C ALA A 14 -14.93 -16.94 -41.00
N VAL A 15 -14.59 -15.68 -41.25
CA VAL A 15 -13.72 -14.89 -40.37
C VAL A 15 -14.52 -14.54 -39.12
N MET A 16 -14.37 -15.32 -38.05
CA MET A 16 -14.84 -14.92 -36.72
C MET A 16 -13.93 -13.81 -36.22
N THR A 17 -14.37 -12.56 -36.35
CA THR A 17 -13.78 -11.44 -35.62
C THR A 17 -14.06 -11.64 -34.13
N LEU A 18 -13.06 -12.14 -33.38
CA LEU A 18 -13.05 -11.99 -31.93
C LEU A 18 -12.93 -10.50 -31.61
N THR A 19 -14.06 -9.85 -31.34
CA THR A 19 -14.04 -8.58 -30.61
C THR A 19 -13.55 -8.88 -29.21
N SER A 20 -12.31 -8.49 -28.90
CA SER A 20 -11.83 -8.41 -27.52
C SER A 20 -12.74 -7.42 -26.79
N GLN A 21 -13.61 -7.96 -25.93
CA GLN A 21 -14.31 -7.13 -24.96
C GLN A 21 -13.23 -6.58 -24.03
N VAL A 22 -12.97 -5.28 -24.17
CA VAL A 22 -12.22 -4.54 -23.18
C VAL A 22 -13.13 -4.47 -21.97
N ASP A 23 -12.89 -5.35 -20.99
CA ASP A 23 -13.58 -5.30 -19.70
C ASP A 23 -13.21 -3.99 -19.00
N THR A 24 -13.95 -2.93 -19.28
CA THR A 24 -13.96 -1.73 -18.46
C THR A 24 -14.62 -2.11 -17.15
N PHE A 25 -13.81 -2.50 -16.16
CA PHE A 25 -14.21 -2.59 -14.77
C PHE A 25 -14.58 -1.19 -14.25
N ALA A 26 -15.77 -0.72 -14.59
CA ALA A 26 -16.42 0.35 -13.85
C ALA A 26 -16.80 -0.25 -12.49
N GLN A 27 -15.86 -0.17 -11.53
CA GLN A 27 -16.06 -0.67 -10.18
C GLN A 27 -17.28 0.03 -9.58
N LYS A 28 -18.34 -0.76 -9.31
CA LYS A 28 -19.60 -0.30 -8.73
C LYS A 28 -19.28 0.56 -7.50
N ALA A 29 -19.82 1.77 -7.42
CA ALA A 29 -19.57 2.69 -6.32
C ALA A 29 -19.92 2.01 -4.97
N GLU A 30 -18.91 1.67 -4.18
CA GLU A 30 -19.08 1.06 -2.87
C GLU A 30 -19.63 2.10 -1.90
N LYS A 31 -20.74 1.78 -1.21
CA LYS A 31 -21.48 2.76 -0.39
C LYS A 31 -20.56 3.39 0.67
N GLY A 32 -20.42 4.71 0.61
CA GLY A 32 -19.63 5.50 1.57
C GLY A 32 -18.15 5.67 1.20
N PHE A 33 -17.65 4.96 0.18
CA PHE A 33 -16.30 5.18 -0.32
C PHE A 33 -16.29 6.28 -1.38
N LYS A 34 -15.28 7.15 -1.30
CA LYS A 34 -14.96 8.17 -2.29
C LYS A 34 -13.62 7.82 -2.93
N SER A 35 -13.55 7.83 -4.25
CA SER A 35 -12.26 7.68 -4.93
C SER A 35 -11.35 8.87 -4.62
N ILE A 36 -10.08 8.58 -4.34
CA ILE A 36 -9.04 9.60 -4.12
C ILE A 36 -8.01 9.62 -5.26
N PHE A 37 -8.16 8.74 -6.25
CA PHE A 37 -7.31 8.67 -7.44
C PHE A 37 -8.17 8.40 -8.68
N ASP A 38 -8.01 9.20 -9.74
CA ASP A 38 -8.85 9.15 -10.93
C ASP A 38 -8.35 8.18 -12.01
N GLY A 39 -7.17 7.57 -11.81
CA GLY A 39 -6.53 6.68 -12.79
C GLY A 39 -5.94 7.40 -14.00
N LYS A 40 -5.93 8.73 -14.02
CA LYS A 40 -5.56 9.54 -15.20
C LYS A 40 -4.54 10.62 -14.89
N THR A 41 -4.62 11.22 -13.71
CA THR A 41 -3.81 12.35 -13.30
C THR A 41 -3.37 12.21 -11.85
N LEU A 42 -2.32 12.95 -11.46
CA LEU A 42 -1.94 13.11 -10.05
C LEU A 42 -2.72 14.25 -9.37
N LYS A 43 -3.90 14.63 -9.87
CA LYS A 43 -4.69 15.71 -9.26
C LYS A 43 -5.02 15.36 -7.81
N GLY A 44 -4.68 16.27 -6.89
CA GLY A 44 -4.86 16.06 -5.45
C GLY A 44 -3.77 15.20 -4.82
N TRP A 45 -2.73 14.84 -5.57
CA TRP A 45 -1.54 14.16 -5.08
C TRP A 45 -0.32 15.03 -5.31
N ASP A 46 0.57 15.06 -4.34
CA ASP A 46 1.75 15.90 -4.33
C ASP A 46 3.00 15.07 -4.01
N GLY A 47 3.89 14.97 -4.97
CA GLY A 47 5.09 14.14 -4.91
C GLY A 47 6.06 14.57 -6.00
N ASP A 48 7.32 14.16 -5.85
CA ASP A 48 8.35 14.51 -6.82
C ASP A 48 8.09 13.83 -8.18
N PRO A 49 7.87 14.60 -9.27
CA PRO A 49 7.56 14.06 -10.60
C PRO A 49 8.70 13.22 -11.19
N LYS A 50 9.90 13.28 -10.61
CA LYS A 50 11.01 12.39 -10.94
C LYS A 50 10.68 10.92 -10.64
N TYR A 51 9.89 10.67 -9.60
CA TYR A 51 9.61 9.34 -9.07
C TYR A 51 8.17 8.89 -9.32
N TRP A 52 7.26 9.84 -9.45
CA TRP A 52 5.83 9.58 -9.47
C TRP A 52 5.19 10.00 -10.78
N ARG A 53 4.38 9.10 -11.34
CA ARG A 53 3.59 9.35 -12.56
C ARG A 53 2.31 8.54 -12.56
N VAL A 54 1.40 8.87 -13.46
CA VAL A 54 0.31 7.96 -13.84
C VAL A 54 0.71 7.18 -15.07
N GLU A 55 0.57 5.86 -15.03
CA GLU A 55 0.87 4.96 -16.15
C GLU A 55 -0.17 3.83 -16.13
N ASN A 56 -0.83 3.56 -17.26
CA ASN A 56 -1.80 2.47 -17.44
C ASN A 56 -2.90 2.40 -16.37
N GLY A 57 -3.42 3.54 -15.93
CA GLY A 57 -4.45 3.59 -14.89
C GLY A 57 -3.94 3.50 -13.46
N SER A 58 -2.61 3.38 -13.27
CA SER A 58 -1.97 3.23 -11.96
C SER A 58 -1.21 4.49 -11.57
N LEU A 59 -1.20 4.80 -10.27
CA LEU A 59 -0.21 5.67 -9.65
C LEU A 59 1.07 4.85 -9.48
N VAL A 60 2.13 5.24 -10.18
CA VAL A 60 3.40 4.51 -10.24
C VAL A 60 4.48 5.29 -9.51
N GLY A 61 5.15 4.60 -8.59
CA GLY A 61 6.40 5.04 -7.96
C GLY A 61 7.56 4.19 -8.45
N GLU A 62 8.62 4.81 -8.95
CA GLU A 62 9.75 4.09 -9.52
C GLU A 62 11.09 4.73 -9.18
N ILE A 63 12.05 3.89 -8.79
CA ILE A 63 13.46 4.23 -8.62
C ILE A 63 14.25 3.43 -9.64
N THR A 64 15.07 4.12 -10.43
CA THR A 64 16.02 3.53 -11.38
C THR A 64 17.46 3.66 -10.83
N PRO A 65 18.45 2.98 -11.44
CA PRO A 65 19.86 3.16 -11.06
C PRO A 65 20.34 4.63 -11.12
N GLU A 66 19.75 5.45 -11.98
CA GLU A 66 20.10 6.87 -12.18
C GLU A 66 19.41 7.79 -11.17
N THR A 67 18.40 7.31 -10.45
CA THR A 67 17.53 8.12 -9.60
C THR A 67 17.55 7.71 -8.13
N LEU A 68 18.55 6.93 -7.69
CA LEU A 68 18.65 6.42 -6.33
C LEU A 68 18.39 7.50 -5.27
N LEU A 69 17.56 7.14 -4.29
CA LEU A 69 17.20 8.02 -3.18
C LEU A 69 18.28 8.04 -2.10
N LYS A 70 18.42 9.19 -1.43
CA LYS A 70 19.17 9.30 -0.16
C LYS A 70 18.27 9.13 1.07
N THR A 71 16.99 9.42 0.91
CA THR A 71 15.96 9.31 1.95
C THR A 71 14.66 8.81 1.32
N ASN A 72 13.84 8.09 2.08
CA ASN A 72 12.49 7.72 1.65
C ASN A 72 11.71 8.96 1.18
N SER A 73 10.98 8.80 0.08
CA SER A 73 10.16 9.86 -0.51
C SER A 73 8.74 9.34 -0.72
N PHE A 74 7.76 10.23 -0.63
CA PHE A 74 6.36 9.89 -0.70
C PHE A 74 5.65 10.70 -1.77
N ILE A 75 4.54 10.19 -2.26
CA ILE A 75 3.49 11.00 -2.87
C ILE A 75 2.32 11.08 -1.89
N ILE A 76 1.94 12.31 -1.57
CA ILE A 76 1.06 12.65 -0.46
C ILE A 76 -0.28 13.07 -1.03
N TRP A 77 -1.35 12.46 -0.54
CA TRP A 77 -2.69 12.89 -0.89
C TRP A 77 -3.04 14.19 -0.16
N ARG A 78 -3.43 15.21 -0.92
CA ARG A 78 -3.76 16.57 -0.45
C ARG A 78 -5.25 16.79 -0.20
N GLY A 79 -6.06 15.73 -0.26
CA GLY A 79 -7.50 15.83 -0.03
C GLY A 79 -7.94 15.84 1.43
N GLY A 80 -7.02 15.67 2.39
CA GLY A 80 -7.30 15.87 3.81
C GLY A 80 -6.40 15.09 4.77
N GLU A 81 -6.72 15.20 6.05
CA GLU A 81 -6.04 14.53 7.17
C GLU A 81 -7.02 13.60 7.90
N PRO A 82 -7.28 12.38 7.39
CA PRO A 82 -8.28 11.50 7.98
C PRO A 82 -7.89 11.07 9.40
N GLY A 83 -8.90 11.06 10.29
CA GLY A 83 -8.82 10.49 11.63
C GLY A 83 -9.25 9.04 11.62
N ASP A 84 -10.55 8.80 11.79
CA ASP A 84 -11.16 7.50 11.55
C ASP A 84 -11.46 7.33 10.07
N PHE A 85 -11.05 6.19 9.50
CA PHE A 85 -11.27 5.89 8.11
C PHE A 85 -11.16 4.40 7.78
N GLU A 86 -11.68 4.05 6.62
CA GLU A 86 -11.30 2.85 5.89
C GLU A 86 -10.66 3.27 4.56
N LEU A 87 -9.48 2.72 4.26
CA LEU A 87 -8.78 2.94 2.99
C LEU A 87 -8.69 1.63 2.24
N LYS A 88 -9.13 1.61 0.99
CA LYS A 88 -9.06 0.44 0.10
C LYS A 88 -8.32 0.79 -1.18
N GLY A 89 -7.70 -0.21 -1.77
CA GLY A 89 -7.12 -0.14 -3.10
C GLY A 89 -6.42 -1.42 -3.48
N SER A 90 -5.64 -1.36 -4.54
CA SER A 90 -4.76 -2.44 -4.97
C SER A 90 -3.34 -1.94 -5.14
N PHE A 91 -2.38 -2.82 -4.88
CA PHE A 91 -0.97 -2.60 -5.14
C PHE A 91 -0.38 -3.75 -5.95
N LYS A 92 0.67 -3.44 -6.70
CA LYS A 92 1.58 -4.41 -7.33
C LYS A 92 3.00 -3.88 -7.12
N ILE A 93 3.92 -4.74 -6.73
CA ILE A 93 5.29 -4.35 -6.41
C ILE A 93 6.29 -5.33 -7.03
N ALA A 94 7.37 -4.80 -7.60
CA ALA A 94 8.44 -5.62 -8.17
C ALA A 94 9.16 -6.43 -7.08
N ALA A 95 9.77 -7.56 -7.42
CA ALA A 95 10.41 -8.47 -6.47
C ALA A 95 11.42 -7.82 -5.50
N ALA A 96 12.16 -6.80 -5.97
CA ALA A 96 13.13 -6.07 -5.15
C ALA A 96 12.56 -4.82 -4.45
N GLY A 97 11.28 -4.51 -4.68
CA GLY A 97 10.66 -3.29 -4.16
C GLY A 97 10.41 -3.31 -2.66
N ASN A 98 10.47 -2.12 -2.07
CA ASN A 98 10.09 -1.83 -0.69
C ASN A 98 9.30 -0.53 -0.70
N SER A 99 8.14 -0.53 -0.07
CA SER A 99 7.17 0.56 -0.07
C SER A 99 6.31 0.45 1.20
N GLY A 100 5.33 1.34 1.29
CA GLY A 100 4.36 1.35 2.35
C GLY A 100 3.30 2.40 2.11
N ILE A 101 2.16 2.21 2.76
CA ILE A 101 1.06 3.16 2.78
C ILE A 101 1.10 3.87 4.12
N ASN A 102 1.50 5.14 4.12
CA ASN A 102 1.52 5.98 5.30
C ASN A 102 0.16 6.58 5.57
N TYR A 103 -0.20 6.63 6.84
CA TYR A 103 -1.43 7.25 7.29
C TYR A 103 -1.28 7.91 8.65
N ARG A 104 -2.22 8.81 8.96
CA ARG A 104 -2.19 9.72 10.12
C ARG A 104 -0.79 10.34 10.33
N SER A 105 -0.13 10.67 9.22
CA SER A 105 1.26 11.07 9.22
C SER A 105 1.43 12.58 9.30
N GLU A 106 2.55 13.00 9.88
CA GLU A 106 3.07 14.35 9.84
C GLU A 106 4.01 14.47 8.63
N GLN A 107 3.90 15.56 7.86
CA GLN A 107 4.91 15.87 6.85
C GLN A 107 6.10 16.58 7.49
N LEU A 108 7.31 16.13 7.18
CA LEU A 108 8.53 16.80 7.62
C LEU A 108 8.80 18.04 6.75
N THR A 109 9.33 19.09 7.39
CA THR A 109 9.60 20.38 6.74
C THR A 109 11.02 20.50 6.21
N ASP A 110 11.93 19.71 6.74
CA ASP A 110 13.37 19.69 6.44
C ASP A 110 13.75 18.62 5.40
N VAL A 111 12.91 17.60 5.23
CA VAL A 111 13.09 16.55 4.22
C VAL A 111 11.91 16.59 3.24
N PRO A 112 12.15 16.98 1.97
CA PRO A 112 11.10 17.07 0.96
C PRO A 112 10.31 15.77 0.82
N PHE A 113 8.99 15.89 0.79
CA PHE A 113 8.05 14.78 0.64
C PHE A 113 8.21 13.64 1.64
N ALA A 114 8.83 13.86 2.81
CA ALA A 114 8.94 12.84 3.84
C ALA A 114 7.72 12.87 4.79
N LEU A 115 7.19 11.69 5.09
CA LEU A 115 6.18 11.49 6.12
C LEU A 115 6.78 10.80 7.36
N LYS A 116 6.19 11.07 8.52
CA LYS A 116 6.45 10.42 9.81
C LYS A 116 5.10 10.03 10.42
N GLY A 117 4.86 8.75 10.66
CA GLY A 117 3.58 8.25 11.16
C GLY A 117 3.35 6.79 10.83
N TYR A 118 2.15 6.28 11.10
CA TYR A 118 1.85 4.87 10.86
C TYR A 118 1.99 4.49 9.39
N GLN A 119 2.38 3.24 9.16
CA GLN A 119 2.66 2.68 7.85
C GLN A 119 2.16 1.23 7.78
N ALA A 120 1.44 0.91 6.72
CA ALA A 120 1.23 -0.47 6.29
C ALA A 120 2.34 -0.85 5.31
N ASP A 121 3.25 -1.73 5.72
CA ASP A 121 4.41 -2.10 4.91
C ASP A 121 4.02 -2.98 3.72
N ILE A 122 4.76 -2.81 2.62
CA ILE A 122 4.64 -3.57 1.37
C ILE A 122 6.05 -3.81 0.82
N ASP A 123 6.42 -5.07 0.56
CA ASP A 123 7.69 -5.41 -0.07
C ASP A 123 7.57 -6.59 -1.04
N GLY A 124 8.36 -6.60 -2.10
CA GLY A 124 8.34 -7.66 -3.12
C GLY A 124 8.84 -9.01 -2.62
N LYS A 125 9.64 -9.02 -1.55
CA LYS A 125 10.10 -10.26 -0.88
C LYS A 125 9.09 -10.80 0.13
N ASN A 126 8.03 -10.05 0.40
CA ASN A 126 6.99 -10.35 1.37
C ASN A 126 7.55 -10.69 2.77
N ASN A 127 8.61 -9.99 3.16
CA ASN A 127 9.19 -10.05 4.51
C ASN A 127 8.37 -9.22 5.50
N TYR A 128 7.75 -8.14 5.03
CA TYR A 128 7.08 -7.12 5.84
C TYR A 128 5.62 -6.92 5.44
N THR A 129 5.25 -7.21 4.19
CA THR A 129 3.89 -6.98 3.67
C THR A 129 2.79 -7.41 4.64
N GLY A 130 1.95 -6.45 5.05
CA GLY A 130 0.81 -6.66 5.95
C GLY A 130 1.08 -6.40 7.44
N GLN A 131 2.32 -6.11 7.84
CA GLN A 131 2.64 -5.71 9.22
C GLN A 131 2.25 -4.26 9.51
N ASN A 132 2.26 -3.88 10.79
CA ASN A 132 1.97 -2.52 11.24
C ASN A 132 3.28 -1.86 11.70
N TYR A 133 3.64 -0.75 11.07
CA TYR A 133 4.89 -0.01 11.29
C TYR A 133 4.60 1.46 11.59
N GLU A 134 5.57 2.19 12.11
CA GLU A 134 5.50 3.63 12.29
C GLU A 134 6.80 4.30 11.83
N GLU A 135 6.72 4.90 10.64
CA GLU A 135 7.82 5.53 9.93
C GLU A 135 8.42 6.67 10.74
N ARG A 136 9.76 6.61 10.88
CA ARG A 136 10.57 7.59 11.62
C ARG A 136 10.15 7.79 13.09
N LYS A 137 9.44 6.83 13.69
CA LYS A 137 9.01 6.90 15.09
C LYS A 137 9.14 5.56 15.81
N ARG A 138 8.04 4.91 16.20
CA ARG A 138 8.06 3.69 17.04
C ARG A 138 8.39 2.41 16.27
N THR A 139 8.51 2.47 14.94
CA THR A 139 8.89 1.33 14.08
C THR A 139 7.85 0.20 14.13
N THR A 140 8.23 -1.08 14.18
CA THR A 140 7.24 -2.18 14.13
C THR A 140 6.34 -2.17 15.38
N LEU A 141 5.02 -2.15 15.17
CA LEU A 141 3.97 -2.17 16.19
C LEU A 141 3.23 -3.52 16.26
N ALA A 142 3.18 -4.25 15.14
CA ALA A 142 2.77 -5.65 15.08
C ALA A 142 3.40 -6.29 13.85
N TYR A 143 3.98 -7.49 14.01
CA TYR A 143 4.38 -8.31 12.87
C TYR A 143 3.17 -8.96 12.20
N ARG A 144 3.32 -9.37 10.94
CA ARG A 144 2.30 -10.18 10.25
C ARG A 144 1.95 -11.42 11.10
N GLY A 145 0.66 -11.62 11.33
CA GLY A 145 0.12 -12.69 12.16
C GLY A 145 -0.16 -12.29 13.60
N GLN A 146 0.18 -11.08 14.03
CA GLN A 146 0.02 -10.67 15.43
C GLN A 146 -1.20 -9.77 15.64
N LYS A 147 -1.81 -9.96 16.82
CA LYS A 147 -2.63 -8.94 17.48
C LYS A 147 -1.81 -8.34 18.62
N THR A 148 -1.65 -7.02 18.65
CA THR A 148 -0.86 -6.34 19.70
C THR A 148 -1.63 -5.25 20.40
N VAL A 149 -1.26 -5.00 21.65
CA VAL A 149 -1.64 -3.82 22.42
C VAL A 149 -0.38 -3.00 22.66
N ILE A 150 -0.34 -1.76 22.19
CA ILE A 150 0.69 -0.79 22.58
C ILE A 150 0.29 -0.21 23.92
N LYS A 151 1.18 -0.30 24.91
CA LYS A 151 0.94 0.20 26.27
C LYS A 151 1.02 1.72 26.31
N GLU A 152 0.41 2.31 27.32
CA GLU A 152 0.58 3.74 27.59
C GLU A 152 2.07 4.07 27.75
N TYR A 153 2.52 5.10 27.03
CA TYR A 153 3.89 5.57 27.13
C TYR A 153 4.00 6.66 28.20
N THR A 154 4.86 6.43 29.19
CA THR A 154 5.08 7.36 30.31
C THR A 154 6.44 8.08 30.24
N GLY A 155 7.19 7.89 29.15
CA GLY A 155 8.48 8.54 28.96
C GLY A 155 8.37 9.93 28.33
N GLU A 156 9.52 10.54 28.07
CA GLU A 156 9.61 11.85 27.43
C GLU A 156 9.19 11.80 25.95
N LYS A 157 8.34 12.74 25.52
CA LYS A 157 7.94 12.91 24.12
C LYS A 157 9.03 13.61 23.31
N THR A 158 10.23 13.06 23.32
CA THR A 158 11.38 13.50 22.52
C THR A 158 11.81 12.38 21.58
N PRO A 159 12.46 12.67 20.43
CA PRO A 159 13.01 11.64 19.57
C PRO A 159 13.87 10.63 20.33
N GLU A 160 14.73 11.12 21.23
CA GLU A 160 15.62 10.31 22.05
C GLU A 160 14.84 9.45 23.05
N GLY A 161 13.82 10.03 23.71
CA GLY A 161 12.95 9.32 24.66
C GLY A 161 12.17 8.17 24.01
N VAL A 162 11.61 8.41 22.83
CA VAL A 162 10.92 7.39 22.04
C VAL A 162 11.92 6.32 21.58
N ARG A 163 13.09 6.70 21.08
CA ARG A 163 14.09 5.74 20.56
C ARG A 163 14.64 4.79 21.61
N LYS A 164 14.67 5.16 22.89
CA LYS A 164 15.01 4.24 24.00
C LYS A 164 14.09 3.02 24.09
N ASN A 165 12.88 3.10 23.54
CA ASN A 165 11.89 2.04 23.53
C ASN A 165 11.77 1.37 22.15
N VAL A 166 12.82 1.46 21.33
CA VAL A 166 12.93 0.76 20.06
C VAL A 166 14.14 -0.16 20.11
N ALA A 167 13.92 -1.46 19.89
CA ALA A 167 14.97 -2.45 19.78
C ALA A 167 14.76 -3.26 18.50
N LYS A 168 15.83 -3.49 17.73
CA LYS A 168 15.78 -4.27 16.47
C LYS A 168 14.68 -3.82 15.50
N ASN A 169 14.50 -2.50 15.36
CA ASN A 169 13.46 -1.89 14.52
C ASN A 169 12.01 -2.29 14.89
N ALA A 170 11.78 -2.55 16.18
CA ALA A 170 10.46 -2.77 16.76
C ALA A 170 10.29 -2.01 18.06
N TRP A 171 9.07 -1.53 18.31
CA TRP A 171 8.69 -0.95 19.57
C TRP A 171 8.80 -1.99 20.69
N THR A 172 9.32 -1.63 21.87
CA THR A 172 9.44 -2.56 22.99
C THR A 172 8.23 -2.51 23.93
N GLY A 173 7.42 -1.46 23.84
CA GLY A 173 6.24 -1.24 24.69
C GLY A 173 4.96 -1.86 24.16
N PHE A 174 5.01 -2.90 23.33
CA PHE A 174 3.83 -3.65 22.91
C PHE A 174 3.72 -5.00 23.62
N GLU A 175 2.51 -5.54 23.66
CA GLU A 175 2.22 -6.89 24.10
C GLU A 175 1.48 -7.64 22.99
N VAL A 176 1.90 -8.87 22.69
CA VAL A 176 1.17 -9.75 21.77
C VAL A 176 0.03 -10.40 22.53
N VAL A 177 -1.20 -10.04 22.20
CA VAL A 177 -2.42 -10.50 22.89
C VAL A 177 -3.19 -11.55 22.10
N GLY A 178 -2.74 -11.85 20.87
CA GLY A 178 -3.36 -12.87 20.04
C GLY A 178 -2.60 -13.16 18.75
N SER A 179 -3.02 -14.22 18.08
CA SER A 179 -2.48 -14.66 16.79
C SER A 179 -3.58 -14.70 15.73
N LEU A 180 -3.18 -14.38 14.49
CA LEU A 180 -3.98 -14.46 13.26
C LEU A 180 -3.49 -15.61 12.36
N GLY A 181 -2.57 -16.44 12.85
CA GLY A 181 -1.83 -17.45 12.07
C GLY A 181 -0.32 -17.18 12.10
N SER A 182 0.46 -18.12 11.56
CA SER A 182 1.90 -17.92 11.43
C SER A 182 2.20 -16.92 10.31
N SER A 183 3.27 -16.13 10.47
CA SER A 183 3.72 -15.21 9.41
C SER A 183 3.94 -15.94 8.09
N ASP A 184 4.49 -17.15 8.10
CA ASP A 184 4.73 -17.94 6.88
C ASP A 184 3.43 -18.37 6.21
N SER A 185 2.42 -18.81 6.97
CA SER A 185 1.12 -19.18 6.40
C SER A 185 0.44 -18.00 5.72
N LEU A 186 0.47 -16.82 6.36
CA LEU A 186 -0.12 -15.60 5.81
C LEU A 186 0.66 -15.07 4.60
N LYS A 187 1.99 -15.26 4.57
CA LYS A 187 2.84 -14.92 3.41
C LYS A 187 2.37 -15.58 2.13
N THR A 188 1.89 -16.83 2.21
CA THR A 188 1.43 -17.59 1.03
C THR A 188 0.20 -17.00 0.36
N LEU A 189 -0.53 -16.12 1.05
CA LEU A 189 -1.74 -15.48 0.56
C LEU A 189 -1.45 -14.18 -0.20
N ILE A 190 -0.18 -13.78 -0.28
CA ILE A 190 0.26 -12.57 -0.97
C ILE A 190 0.85 -12.96 -2.32
N LYS A 191 0.32 -12.38 -3.38
CA LYS A 191 0.72 -12.70 -4.75
C LYS A 191 1.95 -11.88 -5.13
N SER A 192 3.10 -12.53 -5.31
CA SER A 192 4.34 -11.86 -5.72
C SER A 192 4.22 -11.29 -7.13
N GLU A 193 4.67 -10.05 -7.32
CA GLU A 193 4.70 -9.33 -8.61
C GLU A 193 3.35 -9.20 -9.32
N GLU A 194 2.26 -9.47 -8.59
CA GLU A 194 0.88 -9.47 -9.05
C GLU A 194 0.04 -8.47 -8.25
N TRP A 195 -1.16 -8.17 -8.75
CA TRP A 195 -2.08 -7.27 -8.04
C TRP A 195 -2.61 -7.90 -6.77
N ASN A 196 -2.44 -7.22 -5.63
CA ASN A 196 -3.04 -7.57 -4.34
C ASN A 196 -4.00 -6.46 -3.92
N THR A 197 -5.09 -6.79 -3.25
CA THR A 197 -5.93 -5.79 -2.59
C THR A 197 -5.40 -5.50 -1.20
N PHE A 198 -5.55 -4.25 -0.76
CA PHE A 198 -5.35 -3.87 0.64
C PHE A 198 -6.61 -3.20 1.17
N HIS A 199 -6.84 -3.36 2.47
CA HIS A 199 -7.87 -2.64 3.20
C HIS A 199 -7.31 -2.28 4.58
N LEU A 200 -7.23 -0.98 4.86
CA LEU A 200 -6.88 -0.48 6.18
C LEU A 200 -8.17 -0.07 6.88
N VAL A 201 -8.41 -0.59 8.09
CA VAL A 201 -9.50 -0.16 8.97
C VAL A 201 -8.87 0.51 10.17
N VAL A 202 -9.02 1.83 10.25
CA VAL A 202 -8.36 2.67 11.25
C VAL A 202 -9.44 3.45 11.98
N LYS A 203 -9.77 3.04 13.22
CA LYS A 203 -10.90 3.58 13.99
C LYS A 203 -10.49 3.79 15.45
N GLY A 204 -10.63 5.02 15.95
CA GLY A 204 -10.12 5.40 17.25
C GLY A 204 -8.62 5.14 17.36
N ASN A 205 -8.25 4.22 18.26
CA ASN A 205 -6.88 3.74 18.44
C ASN A 205 -6.65 2.32 17.90
N HIS A 206 -7.58 1.77 17.13
CA HIS A 206 -7.50 0.43 16.56
C HIS A 206 -7.08 0.50 15.09
N LEU A 207 -5.99 -0.20 14.75
CA LEU A 207 -5.34 -0.16 13.44
C LEU A 207 -5.26 -1.58 12.87
N GLN A 208 -6.02 -1.86 11.82
CA GLN A 208 -6.10 -3.19 11.22
C GLN A 208 -5.68 -3.14 9.75
N HIS A 209 -4.76 -4.02 9.37
CA HIS A 209 -4.24 -4.13 8.01
C HIS A 209 -4.68 -5.45 7.38
N TYR A 210 -5.39 -5.38 6.26
CA TYR A 210 -5.83 -6.53 5.49
C TYR A 210 -5.15 -6.56 4.13
N ILE A 211 -4.81 -7.75 3.66
CA ILE A 211 -4.30 -8.01 2.31
C ILE A 211 -5.10 -9.17 1.73
N ASN A 212 -5.64 -9.02 0.51
CA ASN A 212 -6.51 -10.02 -0.12
C ASN A 212 -7.63 -10.52 0.83
N ASP A 213 -8.30 -9.57 1.50
CA ASP A 213 -9.37 -9.77 2.49
C ASP A 213 -8.98 -10.57 3.75
N VAL A 214 -7.70 -10.86 3.95
CA VAL A 214 -7.16 -11.56 5.12
C VAL A 214 -6.54 -10.54 6.07
N LEU A 215 -6.93 -10.57 7.34
CA LEU A 215 -6.36 -9.73 8.40
C LEU A 215 -4.91 -10.15 8.67
N MET A 216 -3.97 -9.26 8.38
CA MET A 216 -2.53 -9.51 8.48
C MET A 216 -1.94 -9.02 9.81
N SER A 217 -2.43 -7.90 10.34
CA SER A 217 -2.04 -7.38 11.65
C SER A 217 -3.15 -6.54 12.26
N ASP A 218 -3.19 -6.53 13.59
CA ASP A 218 -4.23 -5.87 14.39
C ASP A 218 -3.57 -5.21 15.61
N VAL A 219 -3.64 -3.88 15.70
CA VAL A 219 -2.97 -3.10 16.77
C VAL A 219 -4.00 -2.25 17.52
N THR A 220 -4.09 -2.41 18.83
CA THR A 220 -4.73 -1.43 19.72
C THR A 220 -3.67 -0.53 20.34
N ASP A 221 -3.65 0.75 20.00
CA ASP A 221 -2.61 1.69 20.41
C ASP A 221 -3.04 2.57 21.60
N ASN A 222 -2.75 2.16 22.83
CA ASN A 222 -3.10 2.96 24.02
C ASN A 222 -2.09 4.08 24.29
N ASP A 223 -1.05 4.24 23.48
CA ASP A 223 -0.09 5.33 23.62
C ASP A 223 -0.73 6.66 23.18
N THR A 224 -1.21 7.44 24.15
CA THR A 224 -1.80 8.77 23.92
C THR A 224 -0.76 9.87 23.70
N VAL A 225 0.51 9.59 23.99
CA VAL A 225 1.62 10.55 23.84
C VAL A 225 2.12 10.56 22.40
N ASN A 226 2.34 9.36 21.84
CA ASN A 226 2.89 9.16 20.51
C ASN A 226 1.84 8.80 19.47
N GLY A 227 0.73 8.17 19.84
CA GLY A 227 -0.28 7.72 18.88
C GLY A 227 -0.99 8.88 18.19
N ALA A 228 -0.89 8.95 16.87
CA ALA A 228 -1.56 9.97 16.08
C ALA A 228 -3.06 9.65 15.94
N LYS A 229 -3.92 10.67 16.10
CA LYS A 229 -5.39 10.52 15.95
C LYS A 229 -5.89 10.87 14.56
N LYS A 230 -5.14 11.66 13.81
CA LYS A 230 -5.39 12.04 12.41
C LYS A 230 -4.09 12.49 11.76
N GLY A 231 -4.08 12.65 10.44
CA GLY A 231 -2.94 13.20 9.71
C GLY A 231 -2.97 12.78 8.24
N LEU A 232 -1.90 13.10 7.52
CA LEU A 232 -1.80 12.90 6.08
C LEU A 232 -1.78 11.41 5.69
N LEU A 233 -2.19 11.16 4.44
CA LEU A 233 -2.04 9.89 3.74
C LEU A 233 -1.00 10.02 2.63
N GLY A 234 -0.22 8.98 2.39
CA GLY A 234 0.70 8.92 1.25
C GLY A 234 1.22 7.52 0.99
N VAL A 235 1.89 7.33 -0.14
CA VAL A 235 2.56 6.07 -0.48
C VAL A 235 4.03 6.32 -0.80
N GLN A 236 4.86 5.30 -0.57
CA GLN A 236 6.31 5.46 -0.46
C GLN A 236 7.07 4.88 -1.66
N VAL A 237 8.16 5.54 -2.06
CA VAL A 237 9.32 4.90 -2.69
C VAL A 237 10.48 4.91 -1.70
N HIS A 238 11.15 3.77 -1.55
CA HIS A 238 12.09 3.54 -0.45
C HIS A 238 13.55 3.67 -0.91
N VAL A 239 14.43 4.08 0.01
CA VAL A 239 15.88 4.03 -0.22
C VAL A 239 16.36 2.60 -0.43
N GLY A 240 17.17 2.34 -1.45
CA GLY A 240 17.65 0.98 -1.71
C GLY A 240 17.89 0.71 -3.19
N PRO A 241 17.86 -0.56 -3.61
CA PRO A 241 18.00 -0.91 -5.02
C PRO A 241 16.84 -0.34 -5.85
N PRO A 242 16.99 -0.28 -7.18
CA PRO A 242 15.90 0.06 -8.09
C PRO A 242 14.63 -0.72 -7.77
N MET A 243 13.50 -0.04 -7.84
CA MET A 243 12.20 -0.59 -7.47
C MET A 243 11.07 0.04 -8.26
N LYS A 244 9.97 -0.70 -8.43
CA LYS A 244 8.72 -0.19 -8.96
C LYS A 244 7.56 -0.66 -8.08
N VAL A 245 6.66 0.26 -7.77
CA VAL A 245 5.40 0.00 -7.09
C VAL A 245 4.28 0.70 -7.85
N GLU A 246 3.13 0.04 -7.96
CA GLU A 246 1.95 0.55 -8.64
C GLU A 246 0.75 0.45 -7.72
N TYR A 247 -0.07 1.49 -7.70
CA TYR A 247 -1.31 1.57 -6.93
C TYR A 247 -2.49 1.93 -7.83
N LYS A 248 -3.65 1.33 -7.57
CA LYS A 248 -4.90 1.71 -8.25
C LYS A 248 -6.12 1.50 -7.35
N ASP A 249 -7.27 1.96 -7.81
CA ASP A 249 -8.56 1.82 -7.13
C ASP A 249 -8.58 2.40 -5.71
N LEU A 250 -7.75 3.42 -5.47
CA LEU A 250 -7.57 4.08 -4.17
C LEU A 250 -8.84 4.83 -3.78
N ARG A 251 -9.44 4.43 -2.66
CA ARG A 251 -10.68 5.02 -2.15
C ARG A 251 -10.72 5.02 -0.63
N ILE A 252 -11.35 6.06 -0.09
CA ILE A 252 -11.46 6.29 1.35
C ILE A 252 -12.92 6.42 1.77
N LYS A 253 -13.24 5.92 2.96
CA LYS A 253 -14.48 6.16 3.68
C LYS A 253 -14.13 6.71 5.06
N GLN A 254 -14.84 7.76 5.49
CA GLN A 254 -14.66 8.43 6.79
C GLN A 254 -16.00 8.45 7.53
#